data_AF-A0A8P4GAB4-F1
#
_entry.id   AF-A0A8P4GAB4-F1
#
_cell.length_a   1.000
_cell.length_b   1.000
_cell.length_c   1.000
_cell.angle_alpha   90.00
_cell.angle_beta   90.00
_cell.angle_gamma   90.00
#
_symmetry.space_group_name_H-M   'P 1'
#
loop_
_entity.id
_entity.type
_entity.pdbx_description
1 polymer ?
#
loop_
_entity_poly.entity_id
_entity_poly.type
_entity_poly.pdbx_seq_one_letter_code
_entity_poly.pdbx_strand_id
1 'polypeptide(L)' 'MHRDSWEWSDGSSSLFRKWREDQPDNENNTQACVGMQKKGWSDSKCANKLNILCQGKPKCCPHKGYIDI' A
#
# COMPACT_ATOMS: atom_id res chain seq x y z
N MET A 1 11.53 -12.43 18.47
CA MET A 1 11.54 -11.88 17.10
C MET A 1 10.19 -11.21 16.88
N HIS A 2 10.14 -9.89 16.68
CA HIS A 2 8.88 -9.25 16.29
C HIS A 2 8.64 -9.54 14.81
N ARG A 3 7.65 -10.37 14.52
CA ARG A 3 7.21 -10.64 13.15
C ARG A 3 6.31 -9.48 12.76
N ASP A 4 6.75 -8.68 11.78
CA ASP A 4 5.86 -7.69 11.17
C ASP A 4 4.69 -8.44 10.54
N SER A 5 3.47 -8.15 10.99
CA SER A 5 2.25 -8.79 10.52
C SER A 5 1.66 -8.11 9.28
N TRP A 6 2.31 -7.06 8.77
CA TRP A 6 1.87 -6.32 7.59
C TRP A 6 2.57 -6.80 6.32
N GLU A 7 1.76 -7.05 5.29
CA GLU A 7 2.20 -7.42 3.94
C GLU A 7 1.83 -6.34 2.92
N TRP A 8 2.69 -6.14 1.92
CA TRP A 8 2.39 -5.27 0.79
C TRP A 8 1.49 -5.99 -0.20
N SER A 9 0.57 -5.25 -0.83
CA SER A 9 -0.38 -5.80 -1.80
C SER A 9 0.27 -6.35 -3.07
N ASP A 10 1.51 -5.96 -3.37
CA ASP A 10 2.30 -6.49 -4.47
C ASP A 10 3.17 -7.70 -4.09
N GLY A 11 3.11 -8.13 -2.82
CA GLY A 11 3.91 -9.22 -2.27
C GLY A 11 5.39 -8.87 -2.03
N SER A 12 5.79 -7.60 -2.18
CA SER A 12 7.17 -7.19 -1.93
C SER A 12 7.55 -7.28 -0.45
N SER A 13 8.83 -7.52 -0.18
CA SER A 13 9.38 -7.62 1.18
C SER A 13 9.88 -6.28 1.74
N SER A 14 9.36 -5.15 1.22
CA SER A 14 9.80 -3.82 1.66
C SER A 14 9.52 -3.60 3.15
N LEU A 15 10.55 -3.16 3.88
CA LEU A 15 10.50 -2.85 5.31
C LEU A 15 10.00 -1.43 5.60
N PHE A 16 9.77 -0.62 4.56
CA PHE A 16 9.35 0.77 4.76
C PHE A 16 7.97 0.83 5.42
N ARG A 17 7.87 1.55 6.54
CA ARG A 17 6.61 1.82 7.22
C ARG A 17 6.56 3.29 7.62
N LYS A 18 5.46 3.98 7.31
CA LYS A 18 5.24 5.39 7.69
C LYS A 18 4.00 5.51 8.57
N TRP A 19 3.91 4.68 9.60
CA TRP A 19 2.88 4.81 10.62
C TRP A 19 2.92 6.22 11.23
N ARG A 20 1.74 6.81 11.44
CA ARG A 20 1.65 7.97 12.32
C ARG A 20 1.85 7.51 13.77
N GLU A 21 2.03 8.48 14.66
CA GLU A 21 2.08 8.22 16.09
C GLU A 21 0.85 7.41 16.55
N ASP A 22 1.07 6.47 17.49
CA ASP A 22 0.06 5.57 18.03
C ASP A 22 -0.61 4.62 17.02
N GLN A 23 0.08 4.26 15.94
CA GLN A 23 -0.41 3.30 14.96
C GLN A 23 0.64 2.22 14.64
N PRO A 24 0.20 1.01 14.26
CA PRO A 24 -1.21 0.55 14.20
C PRO A 24 -1.78 0.25 15.60
N ASP A 25 -3.05 0.55 15.84
CA ASP A 25 -3.72 0.35 17.15
C ASP A 25 -4.78 -0.75 17.16
N ASN A 26 -5.18 -1.23 15.98
CA ASN A 26 -6.15 -2.30 15.77
C ASN A 26 -7.42 -2.14 16.60
N GLU A 27 -8.06 -0.98 16.49
CA GLU A 27 -9.27 -0.62 17.21
C GLU A 27 -10.34 -1.71 17.07
N ASN A 28 -10.79 -2.20 18.23
CA ASN A 28 -11.77 -3.30 18.36
C ASN A 28 -11.37 -4.59 17.62
N ASN A 29 -10.08 -4.81 17.35
CA ASN A 29 -9.55 -5.93 16.57
C ASN A 29 -10.16 -6.04 15.15
N THR A 30 -10.48 -4.90 14.52
CA THR A 30 -11.21 -4.89 13.24
C THR A 30 -10.46 -4.21 12.09
N GLN A 31 -9.23 -3.74 12.32
CA GLN A 31 -8.50 -2.88 11.40
C GLN A 31 -7.33 -3.63 10.74
N ALA A 32 -7.64 -4.38 9.68
CA ALA A 32 -6.66 -5.20 8.96
C ALA A 32 -6.12 -4.55 7.67
N CYS A 33 -6.53 -3.32 7.35
CA CYS A 33 -6.13 -2.61 6.13
C CYS A 33 -5.43 -1.29 6.46
N VAL A 34 -4.53 -0.83 5.60
CA VAL A 34 -3.82 0.45 5.80
C VAL A 34 -4.56 1.59 5.10
N GLY A 35 -4.79 2.68 5.82
CA GLY A 35 -5.25 3.96 5.29
C GLY A 35 -4.15 5.02 5.33
N MET A 36 -4.02 5.82 4.27
CA MET A 36 -3.08 6.94 4.25
C MET A 36 -3.78 8.25 4.62
N GLN A 37 -3.16 9.00 5.53
CA GLN A 37 -3.60 10.32 5.99
C GLN A 37 -2.47 11.34 5.83
N LYS A 38 -2.77 12.64 6.05
CA LYS A 38 -1.80 13.74 5.90
C LYS A 38 -0.48 13.52 6.67
N LYS A 39 -0.54 12.92 7.86
CA LYS A 39 0.63 12.76 8.76
C LYS A 39 1.30 11.38 8.69
N GLY A 40 0.80 10.46 7.87
CA GLY A 40 1.27 9.07 7.84
C GLY A 40 0.14 8.09 7.66
N TRP A 41 0.39 6.84 8.03
CA TRP A 41 -0.53 5.73 7.87
C TRP A 41 -1.22 5.39 9.19
N SER A 42 -2.45 4.89 9.08
CA SER A 42 -3.23 4.31 10.17
C SER A 42 -3.77 2.97 9.70
N ASP A 43 -3.97 2.02 10.59
CA ASP A 43 -4.81 0.88 10.26
C ASP A 43 -6.28 1.29 10.25
N SER A 44 -7.08 0.51 9.52
CA SER A 44 -8.45 0.85 9.16
C SER A 44 -9.23 -0.42 8.85
N LYS A 45 -10.55 -0.35 9.01
CA LYS A 45 -11.45 -1.44 8.61
C LYS A 45 -11.41 -1.58 7.09
N CYS A 46 -11.16 -2.79 6.60
CA CYS A 46 -11.10 -3.05 5.16
C CYS A 46 -12.42 -2.74 4.42
N ALA A 47 -13.55 -2.75 5.12
CA ALA A 47 -14.85 -2.41 4.56
C ALA A 47 -15.06 -0.90 4.35
N ASN A 48 -14.15 -0.05 4.84
CA ASN A 48 -14.25 1.39 4.66
C ASN A 48 -14.10 1.78 3.19
N LYS A 49 -15.02 2.60 2.68
CA LYS A 49 -14.96 3.13 1.31
C LYS A 49 -14.03 4.33 1.26
N LEU A 50 -12.81 4.11 0.78
CA LEU A 50 -11.76 5.13 0.66
C LEU A 50 -11.24 5.21 -0.78
N ASN A 51 -10.57 6.33 -1.10
CA ASN A 51 -9.79 6.43 -2.34
C ASN A 51 -8.57 5.50 -2.26
N ILE A 52 -8.26 4.83 -3.36
CA ILE A 52 -7.12 3.91 -3.46
C ILE A 52 -6.03 4.50 -4.36
N LEU A 53 -4.77 4.15 -4.07
CA LEU A 53 -3.63 4.46 -4.91
C LEU A 53 -3.17 3.18 -5.61
N CYS A 54 -3.03 3.24 -6.93
CA CYS A 54 -2.50 2.12 -7.72
C CYS A 54 -1.02 2.36 -8.01
N GLN A 55 -0.23 1.30 -7.91
CA GLN A 55 1.15 1.28 -8.37
C GLN A 55 1.23 0.37 -9.60
N GLY A 56 1.98 0.79 -10.61
CA GLY A 56 2.27 -0.02 -11.78
C GLY A 56 3.56 0.44 -12.43
N LYS A 57 4.11 -0.40 -13.32
CA LYS A 57 5.20 0.05 -14.18
C LYS A 57 4.68 1.21 -15.04
N PRO A 58 5.48 2.27 -15.27
CA PRO A 58 5.14 3.21 -16.33
C PRO A 58 4.92 2.38 -17.58
N LYS A 59 3.85 2.68 -18.32
CA LYS A 59 3.71 2.11 -19.66
C LYS A 59 4.97 2.54 -20.39
N CYS A 60 5.82 1.57 -20.72
CA CYS A 60 6.88 1.84 -21.69
C CYS A 60 6.19 2.54 -22.86
N CYS A 61 6.83 3.58 -23.37
CA CYS A 61 6.39 4.27 -24.58
C CYS A 61 5.82 3.21 -25.54
N PRO A 62 4.64 3.40 -26.17
CA PRO A 62 4.32 2.57 -27.32
C PRO A 62 5.58 2.58 -28.16
N HIS A 63 6.18 1.42 -28.41
CA HIS A 63 7.42 1.33 -29.17
C HIS A 63 7.20 2.20 -30.41
N LYS A 64 7.84 3.37 -30.45
CA LYS A 64 7.78 4.25 -31.61
C LYS A 64 8.51 3.46 -32.69
N GLY A 65 7.74 2.84 -33.57
CA GLY A 65 8.18 2.27 -34.83
C GLY A 65 8.95 0.96 -34.72
N TYR A 66 8.23 -0.16 -34.59
CA TYR A 66 8.69 -1.39 -35.22
C TYR A 66 7.97 -1.49 -36.57
N ILE A 67 8.64 -1.08 -37.63
CA ILE A 67 8.34 -1.52 -38.99
C ILE A 67 9.22 -2.75 -39.19
N ASP A 68 8.61 -3.93 -39.25
CA ASP A 68 9.26 -5.08 -39.90
C ASP A 68 9.49 -4.68 -41.37
N ILE A 69 10.76 -4.54 -41.76
CA ILE A 69 11.20 -4.62 -43.15
C ILE A 69 11.61 -6.06 -43.46
#